data_AF-A0A2J4JKR5-F1
#
_entry.id   AF-A0A2J4JKR5-F1
#
_cell.length_a   1.000
_cell.length_b   1.000
_cell.length_c   1.000
_cell.angle_alpha   90.00
_cell.angle_beta   90.00
_cell.angle_gamma   90.00
#
_symmetry.space_group_name_H-M   'P 1'
#
loop_
_entity.id
_entity.type
_entity.pdbx_description
1 polymer ?
#
loop_
_entity_poly.entity_id
_entity_poly.type
_entity_poly.pdbx_seq_one_letter_code
_entity_poly.pdbx_strand_id
1 'polypeptide(L)'
;MENKIMMPASYNVLSCEEMTYTEGGATVGQAVAAWLWPGYATVIGINTCREARKKDHDNWASNVWSDIKADCKGNVTNTFYHAGMIFWNAASTISSFGLSAVMSLGIIYF
;
A
#
# COMPACT_ATOMS: atom_id res chain seq x y z
N MET A 1 -17.25 44.83 -32.18
CA MET A 1 -17.50 43.38 -32.14
C MET A 1 -16.23 42.73 -31.61
N GLU A 2 -16.32 42.12 -30.45
CA GLU A 2 -15.19 41.62 -29.65
C GLU A 2 -14.74 40.25 -30.16
N ASN A 3 -13.47 40.15 -30.56
CA ASN A 3 -12.89 38.96 -31.18
C ASN A 3 -12.53 37.94 -30.08
N LYS A 4 -13.46 37.01 -29.77
CA LYS A 4 -13.15 35.85 -28.91
C LYS A 4 -12.49 34.77 -29.75
N ILE A 5 -11.15 34.77 -29.74
CA ILE A 5 -10.33 33.69 -30.27
C ILE A 5 -10.63 32.45 -29.41
N MET A 6 -11.40 31.51 -29.96
CA MET A 6 -11.58 30.20 -29.36
C MET A 6 -10.24 29.48 -29.48
N MET A 7 -9.55 29.28 -28.36
CA MET A 7 -8.38 28.42 -28.33
C MET A 7 -8.84 27.01 -28.74
N PRO A 8 -8.29 26.42 -29.81
CA PRO A 8 -8.59 25.03 -30.12
C PRO A 8 -8.15 24.21 -28.91
N ALA A 9 -9.05 23.37 -28.41
CA ALA A 9 -8.71 22.29 -27.51
C ALA A 9 -7.63 21.47 -28.23
N SER A 10 -6.38 21.82 -27.93
CA SER A 10 -5.20 21.11 -28.37
C SER A 10 -5.42 19.69 -27.92
N TYR A 11 -5.80 18.88 -28.88
CA TYR A 11 -5.81 17.44 -28.83
C TYR A 11 -4.39 17.08 -28.44
N ASN A 12 -4.12 17.01 -27.15
CA ASN A 12 -2.94 16.34 -26.62
C ASN A 12 -3.21 14.85 -26.76
N VAL A 13 -3.36 14.41 -28.02
CA VAL A 13 -2.75 13.18 -28.52
C VAL A 13 -1.23 13.38 -28.54
N LEU A 14 -0.69 13.77 -27.39
CA LEU A 14 0.71 13.63 -27.11
C LEU A 14 0.92 12.13 -26.96
N SER A 15 1.46 11.57 -28.04
CA SER A 15 2.36 10.42 -28.04
C SER A 15 1.80 9.17 -27.37
N CYS A 16 1.14 8.34 -28.17
CA CYS A 16 1.06 6.89 -27.99
C CYS A 16 2.45 6.19 -27.93
N GLU A 17 3.55 6.93 -27.80
CA GLU A 17 4.94 6.46 -27.75
C GLU A 17 5.53 6.43 -26.33
N GLU A 18 4.72 6.72 -25.31
CA GLU A 18 5.02 6.28 -23.94
C GLU A 18 3.76 5.69 -23.31
N MET A 19 3.11 4.76 -24.04
CA MET A 19 2.46 3.63 -23.38
C MET A 19 3.56 2.72 -22.81
N THR A 20 4.35 3.22 -21.87
CA THR A 20 4.95 2.32 -20.89
C THR A 20 3.74 1.73 -20.18
N TYR A 21 3.50 0.43 -20.38
CA TYR A 21 2.57 -0.37 -19.59
C TYR A 21 3.00 -0.26 -18.12
N THR A 22 2.65 0.84 -17.46
CA THR A 22 2.67 0.95 -16.01
C THR A 22 1.27 0.57 -15.58
N GLU A 23 0.99 -0.74 -15.64
CA GLU A 23 -0.03 -1.33 -14.79
C GLU A 23 0.14 -0.71 -13.41
N GLY A 24 -0.92 -0.12 -12.85
CA GLY A 24 -0.89 0.69 -11.63
C GLY A 24 -0.47 -0.11 -10.39
N GLY A 25 0.83 -0.40 -10.31
CA GLY A 25 1.44 -1.30 -9.33
C GLY A 25 2.68 -0.69 -8.68
N ALA A 26 3.12 -1.33 -7.60
CA ALA A 26 4.31 -0.97 -6.87
C ALA A 26 5.54 -1.02 -7.79
N THR A 27 6.37 0.01 -7.70
CA THR A 27 7.68 0.00 -8.37
C THR A 27 8.62 -0.98 -7.69
N VAL A 28 9.65 -1.46 -8.41
CA VAL A 28 10.68 -2.34 -7.83
C VAL A 28 11.34 -1.71 -6.60
N GLY A 29 11.57 -0.39 -6.62
CA GLY A 29 12.13 0.33 -5.47
C GLY A 29 11.23 0.30 -4.24
N GLN A 30 9.91 0.48 -4.42
CA GLN A 30 8.94 0.35 -3.32
C GLN A 30 8.85 -1.09 -2.80
N ALA A 31 8.88 -2.07 -3.71
CA ALA A 31 8.88 -3.48 -3.34
C ALA A 31 10.10 -3.83 -2.47
N VAL A 32 11.29 -3.37 -2.86
CA VAL A 32 12.51 -3.55 -2.05
C VAL A 32 12.43 -2.78 -0.72
N ALA A 33 11.94 -1.55 -0.73
CA ALA A 33 11.78 -0.76 0.49
C ALA A 33 10.82 -1.42 1.49
N ALA A 34 9.74 -2.07 1.01
CA ALA A 34 8.80 -2.82 1.85
C ALA A 34 9.44 -4.01 2.57
N TRP A 35 10.60 -4.52 2.10
CA TRP A 35 11.35 -5.57 2.77
C TRP A 35 12.48 -5.05 3.65
N LEU A 36 13.22 -4.03 3.19
CA LEU A 36 14.42 -3.54 3.89
C LEU A 36 14.10 -2.55 5.00
N TRP A 37 12.95 -1.89 4.96
CA TRP A 37 12.57 -0.86 5.92
C TRP A 37 11.26 -1.21 6.62
N PRO A 38 11.31 -1.78 7.84
CA PRO A 38 10.12 -2.17 8.61
C PRO A 38 9.13 -1.01 8.83
N GLY A 39 9.62 0.17 9.24
CA GLY A 39 8.77 1.35 9.45
C GLY A 39 8.00 1.82 8.21
N TYR A 40 8.56 1.69 7.00
CA TYR A 40 7.91 2.03 5.74
C TYR A 40 6.79 1.03 5.50
N ALA A 41 7.08 -0.27 5.61
CA ALA A 41 6.13 -1.38 5.48
C ALA A 41 4.96 -1.28 6.47
N THR A 42 5.22 -0.89 7.72
CA THR A 42 4.18 -0.69 8.73
C THR A 42 3.30 0.52 8.40
N VAL A 43 3.88 1.67 8.04
CA VAL A 43 3.12 2.89 7.74
C VAL A 43 2.21 2.69 6.54
N ILE A 44 2.69 2.08 5.45
CA ILE A 44 1.85 1.79 4.28
C ILE A 44 0.70 0.84 4.64
N GLY A 45 0.97 -0.24 5.38
CA GLY A 45 -0.06 -1.22 5.74
C GLY A 45 -1.15 -0.62 6.63
N ILE A 46 -0.76 0.19 7.63
CA ILE A 46 -1.71 0.91 8.48
C ILE A 46 -2.55 1.89 7.67
N ASN A 47 -1.93 2.65 6.75
CA ASN A 47 -2.66 3.61 5.94
C ASN A 47 -3.65 2.93 5.00
N THR A 48 -3.28 1.84 4.34
CA THR A 48 -4.20 1.02 3.51
C THR A 48 -5.41 0.56 4.32
N CYS A 49 -5.19 0.02 5.52
CA CYS A 49 -6.27 -0.39 6.42
C CYS A 49 -7.15 0.80 6.87
N ARG A 50 -6.54 1.95 7.18
CA ARG A 50 -7.26 3.17 7.58
C ARG A 50 -8.13 3.71 6.46
N GLU A 51 -7.62 3.73 5.22
CA GLU A 51 -8.38 4.18 4.07
C GLU A 51 -9.53 3.24 3.74
N ALA A 52 -9.30 1.92 3.77
CA ALA A 52 -10.36 0.94 3.59
C ALA A 52 -11.45 1.08 4.67
N ARG A 53 -11.06 1.26 5.94
CA ARG A 53 -12.01 1.47 7.04
C ARG A 53 -12.80 2.75 6.93
N LYS A 54 -12.21 3.81 6.37
CA LYS A 54 -12.95 5.05 6.07
C LYS A 54 -14.00 4.85 4.98
N LYS A 55 -13.75 3.97 4.01
CA LYS A 55 -14.67 3.69 2.89
C LYS A 55 -15.81 2.75 3.31
N ASP A 56 -15.48 1.67 4.01
CA ASP A 56 -16.44 0.70 4.53
C ASP A 56 -15.97 0.23 5.90
N HIS A 57 -16.60 0.73 6.96
CA HIS A 57 -16.17 0.47 8.32
C HIS A 57 -16.36 -0.99 8.75
N ASP A 58 -17.29 -1.73 8.15
CA ASP A 58 -17.69 -3.04 8.63
C ASP A 58 -16.98 -4.17 7.89
N ASN A 59 -16.71 -4.01 6.58
CA ASN A 59 -16.01 -5.02 5.78
C ASN A 59 -14.58 -4.64 5.37
N TRP A 60 -14.00 -3.59 5.96
CA TRP A 60 -12.69 -3.07 5.58
C TRP A 60 -11.59 -4.13 5.44
N ALA A 61 -11.52 -5.09 6.38
CA ALA A 61 -10.47 -6.11 6.38
C ALA A 61 -10.60 -7.06 5.17
N SER A 62 -11.84 -7.47 4.86
CA SER A 62 -12.17 -8.26 3.68
C SER A 62 -11.82 -7.50 2.41
N ASN A 63 -12.16 -6.21 2.36
CA ASN A 63 -11.92 -5.36 1.20
C ASN A 63 -10.42 -5.18 0.95
N VAL A 64 -9.62 -4.87 1.99
CA VAL A 64 -8.15 -4.81 1.88
C VAL A 64 -7.57 -6.12 1.35
N TRP A 65 -8.03 -7.25 1.86
CA TRP A 65 -7.53 -8.55 1.42
C TRP A 65 -7.89 -8.85 -0.04
N SER A 66 -9.11 -8.49 -0.45
CA SER A 66 -9.56 -8.63 -1.83
C SER A 66 -8.76 -7.74 -2.78
N ASP A 67 -8.53 -6.48 -2.40
CA ASP A 67 -7.77 -5.50 -3.19
C ASP A 67 -6.32 -5.96 -3.37
N ILE A 68 -5.65 -6.38 -2.29
CA ILE A 68 -4.30 -6.95 -2.36
C ILE A 68 -4.26 -8.16 -3.29
N LYS A 69 -5.25 -9.06 -3.19
CA LYS A 69 -5.30 -10.26 -4.03
C LYS A 69 -5.51 -9.93 -5.51
N ALA A 70 -6.29 -8.90 -5.81
CA ALA A 70 -6.46 -8.39 -7.16
C ALA A 70 -5.15 -7.80 -7.69
N ASP A 71 -4.47 -6.97 -6.89
CA ASP A 71 -3.21 -6.32 -7.25
C ASP A 71 -2.06 -7.30 -7.44
N CYS A 72 -2.07 -8.44 -6.75
CA CYS A 72 -1.08 -9.51 -6.93
C CYS A 72 -1.30 -10.32 -8.22
N LYS A 73 -2.49 -10.28 -8.83
CA LYS A 73 -2.83 -11.17 -9.94
C LYS A 73 -2.04 -10.81 -11.19
N GLY A 74 -1.04 -11.64 -11.52
CA GLY A 74 -0.18 -11.46 -12.70
C GLY A 74 0.97 -10.46 -12.51
N ASN A 75 1.09 -9.84 -11.33
CA ASN A 75 2.14 -8.86 -11.04
C ASN A 75 3.02 -9.33 -9.86
N VAL A 76 4.20 -9.84 -10.19
CA VAL A 76 5.18 -10.35 -9.22
C VAL A 76 5.72 -9.23 -8.32
N THR A 77 5.90 -8.03 -8.85
CA THR A 77 6.41 -6.87 -8.08
C THR A 77 5.41 -6.45 -7.01
N ASN A 78 4.12 -6.38 -7.35
CA ASN A 78 3.04 -6.13 -6.39
C ASN A 78 2.97 -7.23 -5.33
N THR A 79 3.08 -8.49 -5.76
CA THR A 79 3.09 -9.64 -4.84
C THR A 79 4.25 -9.51 -3.85
N PHE A 80 5.45 -9.18 -4.33
CA PHE A 80 6.63 -9.01 -3.47
C PHE A 80 6.49 -7.82 -2.53
N TYR A 81 5.95 -6.69 -3.00
CA TYR A 81 5.67 -5.50 -2.20
C TYR A 81 4.67 -5.79 -1.07
N HIS A 82 3.51 -6.37 -1.39
CA HIS A 82 2.48 -6.70 -0.40
C HIS A 82 2.94 -7.78 0.57
N ALA A 83 3.74 -8.76 0.11
CA ALA A 83 4.33 -9.77 0.99
C ALA A 83 5.25 -9.15 2.05
N GLY A 84 6.13 -8.22 1.65
CA GLY A 84 7.00 -7.50 2.59
C GLY A 84 6.21 -6.66 3.59
N MET A 85 5.18 -5.95 3.10
CA MET A 85 4.24 -5.21 3.94
C MET A 85 3.56 -6.11 4.98
N ILE A 86 2.97 -7.23 4.57
CA ILE A 86 2.27 -8.16 5.46
C ILE A 86 3.23 -8.78 6.48
N PHE A 87 4.41 -9.23 6.02
CA PHE A 87 5.43 -9.82 6.87
C PHE A 87 5.81 -8.89 8.04
N TRP A 88 6.18 -7.64 7.75
CA TRP A 88 6.60 -6.71 8.79
C TRP A 88 5.46 -6.28 9.72
N ASN A 89 4.23 -6.15 9.22
CA ASN A 89 3.07 -5.86 10.08
C ASN A 89 2.75 -7.04 11.03
N ALA A 90 2.83 -8.27 10.53
CA ALA A 90 2.64 -9.47 11.34
C ALA A 90 3.78 -9.65 12.37
N ALA A 91 5.03 -9.51 11.94
CA ALA A 91 6.21 -9.60 12.80
C ALA A 91 6.19 -8.55 13.92
N SER A 92 5.84 -7.30 13.57
CA SER A 92 5.71 -6.20 14.55
C SER A 92 4.64 -6.54 15.59
N THR A 93 3.47 -7.01 15.15
CA THR A 93 2.37 -7.39 16.04
C THR A 93 2.80 -8.47 17.04
N ILE A 94 3.43 -9.55 16.56
CA ILE A 94 3.92 -10.64 17.42
C ILE A 94 4.98 -10.13 18.41
N SER A 95 5.94 -9.33 17.95
CA SER A 95 6.98 -8.78 18.81
C SER A 95 6.42 -7.87 19.91
N SER A 96 5.41 -7.05 19.60
CA SER A 96 4.76 -6.16 20.56
C SER A 96 4.00 -6.95 21.63
N PHE A 97 3.29 -8.02 21.25
CA PHE A 97 2.64 -8.92 22.21
C PHE A 97 3.66 -9.69 23.07
N GLY A 98 4.77 -10.13 22.48
CA GLY A 98 5.84 -10.80 23.22
C GLY A 98 6.48 -9.88 24.26
N LEU A 99 6.80 -8.64 23.86
CA LEU A 99 7.36 -7.63 24.77
C LEU A 99 6.38 -7.29 25.89
N SER A 100 5.10 -7.09 25.59
CA SER A 100 4.10 -6.75 26.60
C SER A 100 3.86 -7.90 27.59
N ALA A 101 3.88 -9.16 27.13
CA ALA A 101 3.80 -10.32 28.00
C ALA A 101 4.99 -10.42 28.96
N VAL A 102 6.22 -10.21 28.49
CA VAL A 102 7.42 -10.22 29.34
C VAL A 102 7.38 -9.10 30.37
N MET A 103 7.03 -7.87 29.96
CA MET A 103 6.90 -6.75 30.89
C MET A 103 5.81 -6.98 31.94
N SER A 104 4.68 -7.58 31.53
CA SER A 104 3.57 -7.88 32.45
C SER A 104 3.95 -8.95 33.47
N LEU A 105 4.69 -9.99 33.06
CA LEU A 105 5.23 -10.98 33.99
C LEU A 105 6.25 -10.35 34.93
N GLY A 106 7.15 -9.50 34.42
CA GLY A 106 8.10 -8.76 35.26
C GLY A 106 7.42 -7.95 36.36
N ILE A 107 6.31 -7.26 36.06
CA ILE A 107 5.53 -6.49 37.05
C ILE A 107 4.88 -7.41 38.12
N ILE A 108 4.52 -8.65 37.78
CA ILE A 108 3.91 -9.60 38.74
C ILE A 108 4.96 -10.17 39.72
N TYR A 109 6.24 -10.18 39.34
CA TYR A 109 7.33 -10.75 40.14
C TYR A 109 8.08 -9.71 41.03
N PHE A 110 7.67 -8.44 41.06
CA PHE A 110 8.24 -7.39 41.91
C PHE A 110 7.23 -6.81 42.92
#